data_AF-A0A7C4TMH5-F1
#
_entry.id   AF-A0A7C4TMH5-F1
#
_cell.length_a   1.000
_cell.length_b   1.000
_cell.length_c   1.000
_cell.angle_alpha   90.00
_cell.angle_beta   90.00
_cell.angle_gamma   90.00
#
_symmetry.space_group_name_H-M   'P 1'
#
loop_
_entity.id
_entity.type
_entity.pdbx_description
1 polymer ?
#
loop_
_entity_poly.entity_id
_entity_poly.type
_entity_poly.pdbx_seq_one_letter_code
_entity_poly.pdbx_strand_id
1 'polypeptide(L)'
;MGLDVAPWFERINVKGLSDDSRRAILSKVKDKLGFSKAVECLGISKGSMHNYLHGIRKIPDEVILRALQHLEEEEFSEIVRSFDRLKAVGILKEDGSIDYPAILQALALATSDEYLKQAILRFAVEHFREDLKKMLGLLPANVILAWERGFEEFLREQKKRSKIKSQETLEYYRNLFKKYLEGKILSGELVDYVINHPNKWLRNVFRHYVRYLYYLRKISPETYGWIMEVVPSRSYRLDARPYPINLEDVRKTFRYLKENSELYYLVYRLMLEGGLRLSHALALIRSFNPDEIVEITALDIVTARLVRSEKGFCRYYLGIREVAKPCEWAYFSAETLEILKKFAGSKLEKWRPGKYAVKHNLLTPKTMRKVAWRLMIQVMPKEVARFIQSRFGELKVSESRYEDLLSEADEFYPKYLEHLKSQFLFGL
;
A
#
# COMPACT_ATOMS: atom_id res chain seq x y z
N MET A 1 24.75 33.93 53.10
CA MET A 1 23.70 33.41 54.01
C MET A 1 23.23 32.10 53.42
N GLY A 2 23.64 30.97 54.00
CA GLY A 2 23.18 29.65 53.56
C GLY A 2 21.70 29.53 53.89
N LEU A 3 20.89 29.16 52.90
CA LEU A 3 19.51 28.74 53.13
C LEU A 3 19.58 27.43 53.91
N ASP A 4 19.19 27.47 55.18
CA ASP A 4 19.04 26.30 56.02
C ASP A 4 17.94 25.43 55.39
N VAL A 5 18.34 24.32 54.78
CA VAL A 5 17.42 23.42 54.09
C VAL A 5 16.66 22.69 55.19
N ALA A 6 15.37 23.02 55.36
CA ALA A 6 14.50 22.39 56.34
C ALA A 6 14.68 20.85 56.30
N PRO A 7 14.89 20.20 57.46
CA PRO A 7 15.09 18.75 57.56
C PRO A 7 14.01 17.97 56.79
N TRP A 8 14.38 16.88 56.11
CA TRP A 8 13.49 16.12 55.20
C TRP A 8 12.16 15.71 55.86
N PHE A 9 12.20 15.36 57.15
CA PHE A 9 11.03 14.93 57.90
C PHE A 9 10.02 16.04 58.18
N GLU A 10 10.40 17.32 58.10
CA GLU A 10 9.48 18.46 58.23
C GLU A 10 8.58 18.63 57.00
N ARG A 11 8.96 18.04 55.86
CA ARG A 11 8.18 18.06 54.61
C ARG A 11 7.14 16.94 54.56
N ILE A 12 7.14 16.05 55.55
CA ILE A 12 6.26 14.89 55.59
C ILE A 12 4.95 15.24 56.27
N ASN A 13 3.85 15.13 55.52
CA ASN A 13 2.52 15.18 56.11
C ASN A 13 2.23 13.85 56.83
N VAL A 14 2.55 13.79 58.12
CA VAL A 14 2.33 12.58 58.95
C VAL A 14 0.87 12.14 59.00
N LYS A 15 -0.10 13.04 58.77
CA LYS A 15 -1.53 12.69 58.70
C LYS A 15 -1.84 11.76 57.52
N GLY A 16 -1.07 11.88 56.43
CA GLY A 16 -1.18 11.02 55.26
C GLY A 16 -0.66 9.58 55.45
N LEU A 17 -0.01 9.28 56.58
CA LEU A 17 0.52 7.95 56.87
C LEU A 17 -0.56 7.03 57.48
N SER A 18 -0.74 5.85 56.89
CA SER A 18 -1.58 4.78 57.45
C SER A 18 -1.07 4.27 58.80
N ASP A 19 -1.96 3.67 59.59
CA ASP A 19 -1.58 3.10 60.89
C ASP A 19 -0.53 1.99 60.77
N ASP A 20 -0.52 1.23 59.66
CA ASP A 20 0.52 0.25 59.34
C ASP A 20 1.88 0.93 59.13
N SER A 21 1.91 1.97 58.29
CA SER A 21 3.14 2.74 58.02
C SER A 21 3.67 3.41 59.29
N ARG A 22 2.77 3.97 60.12
CA ARG A 22 3.12 4.54 61.43
C ARG A 22 3.74 3.50 62.37
N ARG A 23 3.18 2.29 62.43
CA ARG A 23 3.73 1.18 63.23
C ARG A 23 5.09 0.72 62.71
N ALA A 24 5.25 0.64 61.38
CA ALA A 24 6.49 0.21 60.77
C ALA A 24 7.63 1.21 61.02
N ILE A 25 7.34 2.52 60.93
CA ILE A 25 8.26 3.60 61.32
C ILE A 25 8.67 3.45 62.80
N LEU A 26 7.69 3.27 63.69
CA LEU A 26 7.94 3.12 65.12
C LEU A 26 8.76 1.85 65.44
N SER A 27 8.49 0.75 64.74
CA SER A 27 9.28 -0.50 64.88
C SER A 27 10.71 -0.30 64.44
N LYS A 28 10.95 0.36 63.30
CA LYS A 28 12.32 0.62 62.83
C LYS A 28 13.11 1.47 63.82
N VAL A 29 12.51 2.52 64.39
CA VAL A 29 13.17 3.36 65.40
C VAL A 29 13.49 2.55 66.66
N LYS A 30 12.57 1.70 67.11
CA LYS A 30 12.82 0.75 68.23
C LYS A 30 13.99 -0.19 67.92
N ASP A 31 14.02 -0.75 66.72
CA ASP A 31 15.04 -1.72 66.32
C ASP A 31 16.41 -1.04 66.15
N LYS A 32 16.45 0.23 65.71
CA LYS A 32 17.67 1.04 65.53
C LYS A 32 18.25 1.55 66.85
N LEU A 33 17.42 2.06 67.77
CA LEU A 33 17.87 2.67 69.02
C LEU A 33 17.85 1.73 70.22
N GLY A 34 17.13 0.62 70.12
CA GLY A 34 16.79 -0.25 71.25
C GLY A 34 15.58 0.25 72.05
N PHE A 35 14.88 -0.65 72.72
CA PHE A 35 13.57 -0.37 73.33
C PHE A 35 13.59 0.77 74.36
N SER A 36 14.52 0.75 75.32
CA SER A 36 14.58 1.77 76.39
C SER A 36 14.92 3.16 75.85
N LYS A 37 15.88 3.24 74.92
CA LYS A 37 16.34 4.49 74.32
C LYS A 37 15.29 5.08 73.37
N ALA A 38 14.60 4.24 72.60
CA ALA A 38 13.48 4.68 71.76
C ALA A 38 12.33 5.29 72.58
N VAL A 39 11.98 4.68 73.73
CA VAL A 39 10.94 5.20 74.63
C VAL A 39 11.30 6.58 75.18
N GLU A 40 12.57 6.77 75.55
CA GLU A 40 13.11 8.04 76.03
C GLU A 40 13.08 9.12 74.93
N CYS A 41 13.67 8.84 73.77
CA CYS A 41 13.74 9.79 72.65
C CYS A 41 12.36 10.20 72.12
N LEU A 42 11.39 9.29 72.12
CA LEU A 42 10.03 9.57 71.67
C LEU A 42 9.18 10.29 72.73
N GLY A 43 9.64 10.34 73.99
CA GLY A 43 8.93 10.97 75.10
C GLY A 43 7.61 10.26 75.44
N ILE A 44 7.60 8.93 75.40
CA ILE A 44 6.41 8.10 75.69
C ILE A 44 6.70 7.10 76.83
N SER A 45 5.68 6.46 77.39
CA SER A 45 5.88 5.39 78.38
C SER A 45 6.12 4.04 77.73
N LYS A 46 6.81 3.11 78.42
CA LYS A 46 7.03 1.73 77.94
C LYS A 46 5.72 1.02 77.59
N GLY A 47 4.65 1.25 78.38
CA GLY A 47 3.32 0.72 78.09
C GLY A 47 2.68 1.33 76.85
N SER A 48 2.89 2.62 76.59
CA SER A 48 2.41 3.27 75.36
C SER A 48 3.12 2.73 74.13
N MET A 49 4.44 2.54 74.21
CA MET A 49 5.24 1.93 73.14
C MET A 49 4.74 0.52 72.79
N HIS A 50 4.45 -0.30 73.80
CA HIS A 50 3.85 -1.63 73.60
C HIS A 50 2.48 -1.53 72.93
N ASN A 51 1.59 -0.69 73.44
CA ASN A 51 0.24 -0.52 72.88
C ASN A 51 0.25 -0.04 71.43
N TYR A 52 1.21 0.80 71.06
CA TYR A 52 1.39 1.31 69.70
C TYR A 52 1.89 0.23 68.74
N LEU A 53 2.94 -0.51 69.11
CA LEU A 53 3.50 -1.58 68.27
C LEU A 53 2.52 -2.73 68.05
N HIS A 54 1.70 -3.05 69.05
CA HIS A 54 0.66 -4.08 68.96
C HIS A 54 -0.64 -3.58 68.32
N GLY A 55 -0.72 -2.31 67.90
CA GLY A 55 -1.90 -1.76 67.23
C GLY A 55 -3.12 -1.57 68.13
N ILE A 56 -2.95 -1.64 69.45
CA ILE A 56 -4.01 -1.44 70.46
C ILE A 56 -4.44 0.03 70.53
N ARG A 57 -3.53 0.96 70.22
CA ARG A 57 -3.79 2.39 70.13
C ARG A 57 -3.17 3.00 68.88
N LYS A 58 -3.85 4.00 68.30
CA LYS A 58 -3.30 4.81 67.21
C LYS A 58 -2.10 5.62 67.70
N ILE A 59 -1.06 5.68 66.90
CA ILE A 59 0.17 6.42 67.22
C ILE A 59 -0.08 7.91 66.94
N PRO A 60 0.10 8.82 67.91
CA PRO A 60 -0.09 10.25 67.71
C PRO A 60 0.90 10.84 66.69
N ASP A 61 0.49 11.90 65.99
CA ASP A 61 1.29 12.60 64.96
C ASP A 61 2.64 13.08 65.52
N GLU A 62 2.63 13.63 66.74
CA GLU A 62 3.84 14.12 67.43
C GLU A 62 4.85 13.01 67.70
N VAL A 63 4.37 11.79 68.00
CA VAL A 63 5.24 10.62 68.23
C VAL A 63 5.88 10.18 66.92
N ILE A 64 5.14 10.25 65.81
CA ILE A 64 5.69 9.93 64.49
C ILE A 64 6.70 10.99 64.03
N LEU A 65 6.43 12.28 64.25
CA LEU A 65 7.38 13.35 63.94
C LEU A 65 8.71 13.15 64.69
N ARG A 66 8.66 12.84 65.98
CA ARG A 66 9.87 12.49 66.76
C ARG A 66 10.53 11.22 66.26
N ALA A 67 9.76 10.22 65.84
CA ALA A 67 10.32 8.99 65.28
C ALA A 67 11.09 9.24 63.97
N LEU A 68 10.57 10.11 63.09
CA LEU A 68 11.22 10.46 61.83
C LEU A 68 12.57 11.17 62.02
N GLN A 69 12.76 11.92 63.11
CA GLN A 69 14.05 12.55 63.45
C GLN A 69 15.20 11.55 63.67
N HIS A 70 14.89 10.27 63.87
CA HIS A 70 15.87 9.22 64.11
C HIS A 70 16.06 8.27 62.92
N LEU A 71 15.39 8.55 61.79
CA LEU A 71 15.51 7.79 60.56
C LEU A 71 16.22 8.62 59.50
N GLU A 72 16.89 7.94 58.58
CA GLU A 72 17.31 8.53 57.31
C GLU A 72 16.14 8.52 56.30
N GLU A 73 16.17 9.40 55.30
CA GLU A 73 15.14 9.49 54.25
C GLU A 73 15.02 8.18 53.43
N GLU A 74 16.13 7.48 53.24
CA GLU A 74 16.18 6.17 52.60
C GLU A 74 15.45 5.11 53.43
N GLU A 75 15.66 5.09 54.75
CA GLU A 75 14.99 4.15 55.67
C GLU A 75 13.48 4.37 55.67
N PHE A 76 13.03 5.64 55.66
CA PHE A 76 11.61 5.95 55.51
C PHE A 76 11.04 5.45 54.17
N SER A 77 11.80 5.65 53.09
CA SER A 77 11.40 5.23 51.75
C SER A 77 11.25 3.72 51.64
N GLU A 78 12.06 2.93 52.32
CA GLU A 78 11.96 1.46 52.33
C GLU A 78 10.73 0.94 53.09
N ILE A 79 10.32 1.65 54.15
CA ILE A 79 9.32 1.17 55.11
C ILE A 79 7.90 1.53 54.67
N VAL A 80 7.71 2.72 54.09
CA VAL A 80 6.38 3.24 53.76
C VAL A 80 5.95 2.78 52.37
N ARG A 81 4.73 2.23 52.28
CA ARG A 81 4.13 1.78 51.01
C ARG A 81 4.02 2.94 50.02
N SER A 82 4.17 2.65 48.71
CA SER A 82 4.14 3.66 47.65
C SER A 82 2.96 4.63 47.70
N PHE A 83 1.74 4.16 48.02
CA PHE A 83 0.56 5.02 48.16
C PHE A 83 0.61 5.93 49.39
N ASP A 84 1.11 5.42 50.51
CA ASP A 84 1.25 6.21 51.73
C ASP A 84 2.37 7.25 51.58
N ARG A 85 3.41 6.96 50.78
CA ARG A 85 4.43 7.94 50.40
C ARG A 85 3.84 9.07 49.56
N LEU A 86 3.02 8.75 48.56
CA LEU A 86 2.34 9.76 47.75
C LEU A 86 1.39 10.63 48.57
N LYS A 87 0.74 10.08 49.60
CA LYS A 87 -0.06 10.85 50.57
C LYS A 87 0.80 11.72 51.49
N ALA A 88 1.89 11.16 51.99
CA ALA A 88 2.84 11.85 52.87
C ALA A 88 3.53 13.03 52.17
N VAL A 89 3.78 12.93 50.86
CA VAL A 89 4.37 14.00 50.03
C VAL A 89 3.30 14.95 49.45
N GLY A 90 2.01 14.67 49.68
CA GLY A 90 0.91 15.55 49.27
C GLY A 90 0.47 15.42 47.81
N ILE A 91 1.00 14.45 47.05
CA ILE A 91 0.59 14.15 45.68
C ILE A 91 -0.80 13.49 45.65
N LEU A 92 -1.12 12.71 46.68
CA LEU A 92 -2.43 12.08 46.88
C LEU A 92 -3.09 12.65 48.14
N LYS A 93 -4.34 13.08 48.05
CA LYS A 93 -5.10 13.57 49.20
C LYS A 93 -5.69 12.41 50.03
N GLU A 94 -6.15 12.72 51.24
CA GLU A 94 -6.71 11.70 52.16
C GLU A 94 -7.94 10.99 51.57
N ASP A 95 -8.73 11.68 50.75
CA ASP A 95 -9.90 11.16 50.03
C ASP A 95 -9.56 10.34 48.77
N GLY A 96 -8.27 10.18 48.46
CA GLY A 96 -7.80 9.48 47.25
C GLY A 96 -7.80 10.33 45.98
N SER A 97 -8.19 11.61 46.07
CA SER A 97 -8.04 12.54 44.95
C SER A 97 -6.58 12.93 44.73
N ILE A 98 -6.24 13.24 43.48
CA ILE A 98 -4.87 13.53 43.07
C ILE A 98 -4.66 15.06 43.05
N ASP A 99 -3.53 15.51 43.57
CA ASP A 99 -3.09 16.91 43.41
C ASP A 99 -2.54 17.12 42.00
N TYR A 100 -3.44 17.45 41.07
CA TYR A 100 -3.08 17.74 39.68
C TYR A 100 -2.06 18.88 39.54
N PRO A 101 -2.14 20.00 40.28
CA PRO A 101 -1.10 21.02 40.29
C PRO A 101 0.31 20.47 40.58
N ALA A 102 0.47 19.61 41.60
CA ALA A 102 1.76 18.99 41.93
C ALA A 102 2.27 18.09 40.79
N ILE A 103 1.38 17.32 40.16
CA ILE A 103 1.73 16.50 38.99
C ILE A 103 2.15 17.36 37.80
N LEU A 104 1.41 18.45 37.52
CA LEU A 104 1.74 19.35 36.40
C LEU A 104 3.09 20.03 36.63
N GLN A 105 3.44 20.38 37.87
CA GLN A 105 4.77 20.90 38.20
C GLN A 105 5.86 19.85 38.00
N ALA A 106 5.63 18.60 38.43
CA ALA A 106 6.56 17.50 38.18
C ALA A 106 6.76 17.23 36.68
N LEU A 107 5.69 17.30 35.88
CA LEU A 107 5.77 17.21 34.42
C LEU A 107 6.49 18.41 33.79
N ALA A 108 6.31 19.62 34.33
CA ALA A 108 7.04 20.80 33.88
C ALA A 108 8.54 20.69 34.17
N LEU A 109 8.96 20.08 35.28
CA LEU A 109 10.38 19.81 35.55
C LEU A 109 11.02 18.92 34.49
N ALA A 110 10.25 18.00 33.90
CA ALA A 110 10.74 17.14 32.81
C ALA A 110 11.13 17.91 31.54
N THR A 111 10.75 19.20 31.38
CA THR A 111 11.27 20.00 30.26
C THR A 111 12.74 20.36 30.44
N SER A 112 13.23 20.34 31.68
CA SER A 112 14.58 20.76 32.07
C SER A 112 15.45 19.60 32.56
N ASP A 113 14.84 18.46 32.90
CA ASP A 113 15.51 17.22 33.33
C ASP A 113 15.36 16.11 32.27
N GLU A 114 16.49 15.76 31.62
CA GLU A 114 16.48 14.78 30.53
C GLU A 114 16.24 13.34 31.02
N TYR A 115 16.62 13.00 32.26
CA TYR A 115 16.37 11.65 32.79
C TYR A 115 14.87 11.44 33.03
N LEU A 116 14.23 12.40 33.70
CA LEU A 116 12.79 12.37 33.97
C LEU A 116 11.98 12.37 32.67
N LYS A 117 12.39 13.18 31.69
CA LYS A 117 11.80 13.17 30.34
C LYS A 117 11.88 11.79 29.69
N GLN A 118 13.05 11.16 29.69
CA GLN A 118 13.22 9.83 29.09
C GLN A 118 12.45 8.74 29.84
N ALA A 119 12.30 8.86 31.15
CA ALA A 119 11.48 7.95 31.96
C ALA A 119 9.99 8.08 31.60
N ILE A 120 9.47 9.31 31.52
CA ILE A 120 8.08 9.59 31.13
C ILE A 120 7.80 9.09 29.71
N LEU A 121 8.70 9.37 28.75
CA LEU A 121 8.53 8.93 27.37
C LEU A 121 8.53 7.41 27.24
N ARG A 122 9.45 6.71 27.91
CA ARG A 122 9.48 5.24 27.91
C ARG A 122 8.21 4.65 28.49
N PHE A 123 7.78 5.14 29.66
CA PHE A 123 6.53 4.72 30.28
C PHE A 123 5.33 4.93 29.36
N ALA A 124 5.23 6.10 28.73
CA ALA A 124 4.13 6.42 27.83
C ALA A 124 4.12 5.54 26.57
N VAL A 125 5.28 5.24 25.99
CA VAL A 125 5.40 4.34 24.83
C VAL A 125 5.07 2.90 25.20
N GLU A 126 5.49 2.44 26.38
CA GLU A 126 5.28 1.06 26.82
C GLU A 126 3.81 0.78 27.15
N HIS A 127 3.13 1.72 27.81
CA HIS A 127 1.78 1.51 28.33
C HIS A 127 0.65 2.20 27.54
N PHE A 128 0.94 3.28 26.80
CA PHE A 128 -0.08 4.09 26.11
C PHE A 128 0.16 4.20 24.60
N ARG A 129 0.88 3.25 23.99
CA ARG A 129 1.28 3.28 22.58
C ARG A 129 0.13 3.59 21.61
N GLU A 130 -1.02 2.92 21.78
CA GLU A 130 -2.16 3.08 20.88
C GLU A 130 -2.87 4.42 21.08
N ASP A 131 -2.95 4.93 22.30
CA ASP A 131 -3.54 6.24 22.58
C ASP A 131 -2.64 7.37 22.06
N LEU A 132 -1.31 7.23 22.19
CA LEU A 132 -0.35 8.13 21.55
C LEU A 132 -0.50 8.14 20.02
N LYS A 133 -0.66 6.97 19.38
CA LYS A 133 -0.91 6.90 17.93
C LYS A 133 -2.21 7.62 17.53
N LYS A 134 -3.27 7.50 18.33
CA LYS A 134 -4.54 8.20 18.10
C LYS A 134 -4.39 9.71 18.27
N MET A 135 -3.77 10.16 19.37
CA MET A 135 -3.55 11.58 19.66
C MET A 135 -2.68 12.26 18.61
N LEU A 136 -1.66 11.57 18.10
CA LEU A 136 -0.79 12.05 17.03
C LEU A 136 -1.43 11.96 15.64
N GLY A 137 -2.70 11.55 15.54
CA GLY A 137 -3.40 11.44 14.26
C GLY A 137 -2.82 10.39 13.32
N LEU A 138 -2.07 9.41 13.84
CA LEU A 138 -1.46 8.34 13.06
C LEU A 138 -2.47 7.25 12.68
N LEU A 139 -3.58 7.13 13.42
CA LEU A 139 -4.67 6.20 13.14
C LEU A 139 -5.97 6.97 12.83
N PRO A 140 -6.52 6.87 11.60
CA PRO A 140 -7.82 7.43 11.27
C PRO A 140 -8.92 6.50 11.79
N ALA A 141 -9.14 6.51 13.11
CA ALA A 141 -10.04 5.57 13.80
C ALA A 141 -11.51 5.58 13.30
N ASN A 142 -11.89 6.54 12.45
CA ASN A 142 -13.28 6.74 12.00
C ASN A 142 -13.47 6.67 10.47
N VAL A 143 -12.48 6.26 9.67
CA VAL A 143 -12.65 6.19 8.21
C VAL A 143 -13.16 4.81 7.79
N ILE A 144 -14.45 4.73 7.46
CA ILE A 144 -15.05 3.55 6.84
C ILE A 144 -14.83 3.61 5.33
N LEU A 145 -14.31 2.52 4.76
CA LEU A 145 -14.06 2.38 3.34
C LEU A 145 -15.38 2.10 2.61
N ALA A 146 -15.73 2.92 1.62
CA ALA A 146 -16.92 2.75 0.80
C ALA A 146 -16.60 3.03 -0.67
N TRP A 147 -17.13 2.21 -1.57
CA TRP A 147 -16.97 2.46 -3.00
C TRP A 147 -18.02 3.46 -3.48
N GLU A 148 -17.60 4.72 -3.58
CA GLU A 148 -18.47 5.84 -3.96
C GLU A 148 -18.17 6.36 -5.38
N ARG A 149 -19.14 7.07 -5.96
CA ARG A 149 -18.99 7.73 -7.28
C ARG A 149 -17.78 8.68 -7.31
N GLY A 150 -17.53 9.41 -6.23
CA GLY A 150 -16.36 10.30 -6.12
C GLY A 150 -15.03 9.56 -6.26
N PHE A 151 -14.94 8.31 -5.79
CA PHE A 151 -13.74 7.51 -5.96
C PHE A 151 -13.55 7.07 -7.42
N GLU A 152 -14.62 6.74 -8.13
CA GLU A 152 -14.56 6.41 -9.56
C GLU A 152 -14.11 7.61 -10.41
N GLU A 153 -14.68 8.78 -10.14
CA GLU A 153 -14.31 10.03 -10.80
C GLU A 153 -12.84 10.38 -10.51
N PHE A 154 -12.39 10.17 -9.27
CA PHE A 154 -10.98 10.33 -8.91
C PHE A 154 -10.05 9.42 -9.73
N LEU A 155 -10.41 8.14 -9.90
CA LEU A 155 -9.64 7.17 -10.68
C LEU A 155 -9.58 7.53 -12.18
N ARG A 156 -10.65 8.10 -12.72
CA ARG A 156 -10.75 8.51 -14.12
C ARG A 156 -10.03 9.81 -14.41
N GLU A 157 -10.31 10.85 -13.64
CA GLU A 157 -10.00 12.23 -14.05
C GLU A 157 -8.98 12.94 -13.17
N GLN A 158 -8.98 12.70 -11.86
CA GLN A 158 -8.17 13.48 -10.91
C GLN A 158 -6.79 12.89 -10.64
N LYS A 159 -6.57 11.63 -11.02
CA LYS A 159 -5.29 10.97 -10.83
C LYS A 159 -4.21 11.57 -11.74
N LYS A 160 -3.17 12.15 -11.13
CA LYS A 160 -2.02 12.77 -11.85
C LYS A 160 -1.32 11.84 -12.86
N ARG A 161 -1.26 10.53 -12.61
CA ARG A 161 -0.61 9.53 -13.49
C ARG A 161 -1.45 8.26 -13.60
N SER A 162 -1.49 7.65 -14.79
CA SER A 162 -2.17 6.36 -15.03
C SER A 162 -3.66 6.38 -14.66
N LYS A 163 -4.39 7.36 -15.22
CA LYS A 163 -5.86 7.45 -15.22
C LYS A 163 -6.48 6.15 -15.74
N ILE A 164 -7.56 5.71 -15.11
CA ILE A 164 -8.22 4.46 -15.49
C ILE A 164 -9.36 4.80 -16.46
N LYS A 165 -9.04 4.80 -17.75
CA LYS A 165 -10.02 5.06 -18.81
C LYS A 165 -10.87 3.82 -19.17
N SER A 166 -10.37 2.62 -18.89
CA SER A 166 -11.06 1.36 -19.25
C SER A 166 -12.16 1.00 -18.25
N GLN A 167 -13.39 0.84 -18.75
CA GLN A 167 -14.52 0.35 -17.97
C GLN A 167 -14.25 -1.04 -17.35
N GLU A 168 -13.64 -1.96 -18.11
CA GLU A 168 -13.29 -3.32 -17.64
C GLU A 168 -12.37 -3.26 -16.39
N THR A 169 -11.44 -2.30 -16.37
CA THR A 169 -10.52 -2.14 -15.23
C THR A 169 -11.22 -1.53 -14.01
N LEU A 170 -12.13 -0.58 -14.23
CA LEU A 170 -12.92 0.00 -13.15
C LEU A 170 -13.87 -1.02 -12.53
N GLU A 171 -14.55 -1.82 -13.36
CA GLU A 171 -15.42 -2.92 -12.90
C GLU A 171 -14.62 -3.92 -12.07
N TYR A 172 -13.43 -4.31 -12.54
CA TYR A 172 -12.54 -5.20 -11.81
C TYR A 172 -12.12 -4.61 -10.45
N TYR A 173 -11.75 -3.32 -10.41
CA TYR A 173 -11.36 -2.66 -9.17
C TYR A 173 -12.53 -2.51 -8.21
N ARG A 174 -13.72 -2.16 -8.71
CA ARG A 174 -14.96 -2.06 -7.95
C ARG A 174 -15.29 -3.40 -7.30
N ASN A 175 -15.28 -4.48 -8.08
CA ASN A 175 -15.55 -5.82 -7.56
C ASN A 175 -14.53 -6.26 -6.51
N LEU A 176 -13.26 -5.93 -6.72
CA LEU A 176 -12.20 -6.23 -5.75
C LEU A 176 -12.35 -5.43 -4.45
N PHE A 177 -12.69 -4.15 -4.55
CA PHE A 177 -12.94 -3.30 -3.39
C PHE A 177 -14.17 -3.76 -2.63
N LYS A 178 -15.31 -3.92 -3.33
CA LYS A 178 -16.58 -4.34 -2.74
C LYS A 178 -16.45 -5.66 -1.98
N LYS A 179 -15.66 -6.59 -2.50
CA LYS A 179 -15.47 -7.90 -1.89
C LYS A 179 -14.58 -7.87 -0.63
N TYR A 180 -13.57 -7.01 -0.59
CA TYR A 180 -12.48 -7.14 0.39
C TYR A 180 -12.27 -5.93 1.30
N LEU A 181 -12.79 -4.76 0.94
CA LEU A 181 -12.53 -3.47 1.61
C LEU A 181 -13.81 -2.75 2.05
N GLU A 182 -14.93 -2.94 1.36
CA GLU A 182 -16.20 -2.27 1.67
C GLU A 182 -16.61 -2.47 3.14
N GLY A 183 -17.04 -1.38 3.79
CA GLY A 183 -17.49 -1.37 5.17
C GLY A 183 -16.38 -1.55 6.21
N LYS A 184 -15.12 -1.76 5.80
CA LYS A 184 -14.00 -1.91 6.74
C LYS A 184 -13.49 -0.56 7.22
N ILE A 185 -13.07 -0.49 8.47
CA ILE A 185 -12.43 0.70 9.05
C ILE A 185 -10.95 0.72 8.65
N LEU A 186 -10.44 1.90 8.30
CA LEU A 186 -9.02 2.11 8.03
C LEU A 186 -8.21 1.97 9.33
N SER A 187 -7.74 0.76 9.60
CA SER A 187 -6.93 0.41 10.78
C SER A 187 -5.60 -0.23 10.39
N GLY A 188 -4.69 -0.37 11.36
CA GLY A 188 -3.45 -1.15 11.18
C GLY A 188 -3.72 -2.59 10.73
N GLU A 189 -4.72 -3.25 11.33
CA GLU A 189 -5.13 -4.60 10.96
C GLU A 189 -5.59 -4.71 9.49
N LEU A 190 -6.32 -3.71 8.99
CA LEU A 190 -6.70 -3.67 7.58
C LEU A 190 -5.49 -3.53 6.66
N VAL A 191 -4.51 -2.71 7.06
CA VAL A 191 -3.25 -2.54 6.32
C VAL A 191 -2.50 -3.86 6.26
N ASP A 192 -2.35 -4.56 7.39
CA ASP A 192 -1.69 -5.87 7.46
C ASP A 192 -2.42 -6.94 6.65
N TYR A 193 -3.75 -6.95 6.69
CA TYR A 193 -4.58 -7.81 5.85
C TYR A 193 -4.31 -7.59 4.36
N VAL A 194 -4.28 -6.32 3.91
CA VAL A 194 -4.03 -5.97 2.51
C VAL A 194 -2.62 -6.35 2.07
N ILE A 195 -1.61 -6.15 2.94
CA ILE A 195 -0.22 -6.51 2.66
C ILE A 195 -0.10 -8.02 2.47
N ASN A 196 -0.70 -8.81 3.34
CA ASN A 196 -0.57 -10.27 3.29
C ASN A 196 -1.51 -10.94 2.28
N HIS A 197 -2.43 -10.18 1.67
CA HIS A 197 -3.39 -10.73 0.73
C HIS A 197 -2.71 -11.33 -0.53
N PRO A 198 -3.12 -12.53 -1.00
CA PRO A 198 -2.52 -13.19 -2.16
C PRO A 198 -2.74 -12.42 -3.46
N ASN A 199 -3.90 -11.77 -3.61
CA ASN A 199 -4.17 -10.93 -4.77
C ASN A 199 -3.47 -9.56 -4.64
N LYS A 200 -2.33 -9.42 -5.30
CA LYS A 200 -1.53 -8.17 -5.35
C LYS A 200 -2.28 -6.96 -5.92
N TRP A 201 -3.38 -7.15 -6.68
CA TRP A 201 -4.21 -6.03 -7.12
C TRP A 201 -4.95 -5.35 -5.98
N LEU A 202 -5.25 -6.07 -4.90
CA LEU A 202 -5.93 -5.51 -3.74
C LEU A 202 -5.10 -4.37 -3.13
N ARG A 203 -3.78 -4.58 -3.02
CA ARG A 203 -2.81 -3.56 -2.59
C ARG A 203 -2.88 -2.30 -3.45
N ASN A 204 -2.98 -2.45 -4.77
CA ASN A 204 -3.07 -1.31 -5.68
C ASN A 204 -4.39 -0.55 -5.53
N VAL A 205 -5.52 -1.28 -5.43
CA VAL A 205 -6.84 -0.67 -5.23
C VAL A 205 -6.90 0.07 -3.90
N PHE A 206 -6.41 -0.55 -2.81
CA PHE A 206 -6.31 0.07 -1.50
C PHE A 206 -5.44 1.34 -1.52
N ARG A 207 -4.24 1.28 -2.12
CA ARG A 207 -3.37 2.47 -2.32
C ARG A 207 -4.05 3.58 -3.11
N HIS A 208 -4.88 3.25 -4.11
CA HIS A 208 -5.65 4.26 -4.83
C HIS A 208 -6.71 4.91 -3.95
N TYR A 209 -7.40 4.13 -3.11
CA TYR A 209 -8.37 4.66 -2.17
C TYR A 209 -7.72 5.55 -1.12
N VAL A 210 -6.56 5.16 -0.60
CA VAL A 210 -5.79 5.97 0.35
C VAL A 210 -5.35 7.30 -0.27
N ARG A 211 -4.96 7.31 -1.56
CA ARG A 211 -4.72 8.57 -2.30
C ARG A 211 -5.98 9.42 -2.44
N TYR A 212 -7.13 8.79 -2.64
CA TYR A 212 -8.42 9.48 -2.70
C TYR A 212 -8.79 10.10 -1.34
N LEU A 213 -8.63 9.35 -0.25
CA LEU A 213 -8.81 9.87 1.11
C LEU A 213 -7.90 11.06 1.40
N TYR A 214 -6.64 10.98 0.99
CA TYR A 214 -5.69 12.09 1.12
C TYR A 214 -6.09 13.30 0.26
N TYR A 215 -6.55 13.06 -0.97
CA TYR A 215 -7.09 14.12 -1.85
C TYR A 215 -8.29 14.84 -1.21
N LEU A 216 -9.19 14.09 -0.57
CA LEU A 216 -10.32 14.63 0.20
C LEU A 216 -9.93 15.21 1.57
N ARG A 217 -8.65 15.19 1.96
CA ARG A 217 -8.17 15.60 3.29
C ARG A 217 -8.80 14.83 4.46
N LYS A 218 -9.27 13.60 4.22
CA LYS A 218 -9.82 12.70 5.27
C LYS A 218 -8.74 11.99 6.10
N ILE A 219 -7.48 12.03 5.66
CA ILE A 219 -6.33 11.48 6.38
C ILE A 219 -5.17 12.48 6.36
N SER A 220 -4.33 12.43 7.39
CA SER A 220 -3.15 13.28 7.53
C SER A 220 -2.05 12.92 6.52
N PRO A 221 -1.12 13.84 6.21
CA PRO A 221 0.08 13.54 5.43
C PRO A 221 0.91 12.38 6.00
N GLU A 222 0.98 12.25 7.33
CA GLU A 222 1.73 11.23 8.05
C GLU A 222 1.10 9.85 7.85
N THR A 223 -0.22 9.73 8.03
CA THR A 223 -0.94 8.48 7.74
C THR A 223 -0.82 8.10 6.27
N TYR A 224 -0.96 9.08 5.37
CA TYR A 224 -0.77 8.86 3.95
C TYR A 224 0.64 8.33 3.64
N GLY A 225 1.68 8.98 4.16
CA GLY A 225 3.08 8.59 4.00
C GLY A 225 3.33 7.17 4.49
N TRP A 226 2.93 6.88 5.74
CA TRP A 226 3.08 5.57 6.37
C TRP A 226 2.42 4.45 5.54
N ILE A 227 1.14 4.60 5.17
CA ILE A 227 0.45 3.57 4.37
C ILE A 227 1.13 3.40 3.01
N MET A 228 1.55 4.50 2.40
CA MET A 228 2.16 4.48 1.08
C MET A 228 3.57 3.86 1.07
N GLU A 229 4.26 3.87 2.20
CA GLU A 229 5.53 3.19 2.42
C GLU A 229 5.32 1.70 2.72
N VAL A 230 4.46 1.38 3.69
CA VAL A 230 4.27 0.02 4.22
C VAL A 230 3.51 -0.89 3.27
N VAL A 231 2.56 -0.36 2.48
CA VAL A 231 1.84 -1.16 1.47
C VAL A 231 2.57 -1.04 0.14
N PRO A 232 3.46 -1.96 -0.27
CA PRO A 232 4.22 -1.80 -1.50
C PRO A 232 3.28 -1.78 -2.72
N SER A 233 3.60 -0.92 -3.70
CA SER A 233 2.98 -1.05 -5.02
C SER A 233 3.33 -2.39 -5.64
N ARG A 234 2.46 -2.91 -6.51
CA ARG A 234 2.77 -4.11 -7.28
C ARG A 234 4.08 -3.93 -8.06
N SER A 235 5.14 -4.62 -7.64
CA SER A 235 6.37 -4.77 -8.41
C SER A 235 6.22 -5.91 -9.42
N TYR A 236 6.72 -5.68 -10.63
CA TYR A 236 6.97 -6.74 -11.60
C TYR A 236 8.45 -7.09 -11.46
N ARG A 237 8.76 -8.25 -10.88
CA ARG A 237 10.11 -8.81 -11.06
C ARG A 237 10.23 -9.17 -12.54
N LEU A 238 11.24 -8.60 -13.20
CA LEU A 238 11.63 -8.97 -14.56
C LEU A 238 12.29 -10.36 -14.50
N ASP A 239 11.48 -11.39 -14.27
CA ASP A 239 11.96 -12.76 -14.45
C ASP A 239 12.09 -12.97 -15.96
N ALA A 240 13.34 -12.98 -16.46
CA ALA A 240 13.66 -13.32 -17.83
C ALA A 240 13.40 -14.83 -18.05
N ARG A 241 12.12 -15.22 -18.10
CA ARG A 241 11.74 -16.59 -18.42
C ARG A 241 11.88 -16.79 -19.93
N PRO A 242 12.69 -17.74 -20.40
CA PRO A 242 12.61 -18.16 -21.78
C PRO A 242 11.19 -18.70 -21.99
N TYR A 243 10.44 -18.08 -22.90
CA TYR A 243 9.20 -18.67 -23.39
C TYR A 243 9.60 -19.49 -24.63
N PRO A 244 9.84 -20.80 -24.50
CA PRO A 244 10.01 -21.65 -25.68
C PRO A 244 8.70 -21.59 -26.46
N ILE A 245 8.73 -20.97 -27.63
CA ILE A 245 7.63 -21.02 -28.58
C ILE A 245 8.04 -22.06 -29.60
N ASN A 246 7.34 -23.18 -29.62
CA ASN A 246 7.48 -24.21 -30.63
C ASN A 246 6.69 -23.78 -31.87
N LEU A 247 7.38 -23.59 -33.01
CA LEU A 247 6.74 -23.19 -34.27
C LEU A 247 5.79 -24.27 -34.79
N GLU A 248 5.97 -25.54 -34.40
CA GLU A 248 5.08 -26.63 -34.77
C GLU A 248 3.70 -26.49 -34.12
N ASP A 249 3.64 -26.03 -32.87
CA ASP A 249 2.36 -25.77 -32.19
C ASP A 249 1.63 -24.58 -32.82
N VAL A 250 2.37 -23.62 -33.38
CA VAL A 250 1.80 -22.52 -34.16
C VAL A 250 1.16 -23.07 -35.44
N ARG A 251 1.88 -23.90 -36.21
CA ARG A 251 1.33 -24.54 -37.43
C ARG A 251 0.07 -25.34 -37.15
N LYS A 252 0.11 -26.22 -36.13
CA LYS A 252 -1.05 -27.02 -35.71
C LYS A 252 -2.24 -26.14 -35.35
N THR A 253 -2.00 -25.06 -34.61
CA THR A 253 -3.05 -24.09 -34.24
C THR A 253 -3.67 -23.46 -35.48
N PHE A 254 -2.86 -22.95 -36.41
CA PHE A 254 -3.39 -22.29 -37.60
C PHE A 254 -4.13 -23.23 -38.54
N ARG A 255 -3.63 -24.45 -38.75
CA ARG A 255 -4.31 -25.49 -39.55
C ARG A 255 -5.69 -25.81 -38.97
N TYR A 256 -5.73 -26.10 -37.67
CA TYR A 256 -6.98 -26.38 -36.97
C TYR A 256 -7.97 -25.22 -37.09
N LEU A 257 -7.52 -23.97 -36.87
CA LEU A 257 -8.39 -22.81 -36.96
C LEU A 257 -8.90 -22.59 -38.39
N LYS A 258 -8.07 -22.78 -39.42
CA LYS A 258 -8.48 -22.64 -40.82
C LYS A 258 -9.61 -23.62 -41.18
N GLU A 259 -9.51 -24.85 -40.70
CA GLU A 259 -10.48 -25.92 -40.95
C GLU A 259 -11.77 -25.76 -40.13
N ASN A 260 -11.68 -25.25 -38.90
CA ASN A 260 -12.79 -25.32 -37.94
C ASN A 260 -13.43 -23.95 -37.62
N SER A 261 -12.75 -22.82 -37.87
CA SER A 261 -13.27 -21.48 -37.58
C SER A 261 -12.50 -20.39 -38.33
N GLU A 262 -13.00 -20.00 -39.50
CA GLU A 262 -12.40 -18.94 -40.33
C GLU A 262 -12.31 -17.59 -39.58
N LEU A 263 -13.27 -17.27 -38.70
CA LEU A 263 -13.23 -16.07 -37.86
C LEU A 263 -12.07 -16.11 -36.86
N TYR A 264 -11.84 -17.22 -36.16
CA TYR A 264 -10.72 -17.31 -35.21
C TYR A 264 -9.39 -17.43 -35.93
N TYR A 265 -9.37 -18.06 -37.10
CA TYR A 265 -8.23 -18.03 -38.01
C TYR A 265 -7.87 -16.60 -38.40
N LEU A 266 -8.84 -15.77 -38.78
CA LEU A 266 -8.64 -14.34 -39.05
C LEU A 266 -8.05 -13.60 -37.85
N VAL A 267 -8.63 -13.78 -36.65
CA VAL A 267 -8.12 -13.15 -35.42
C VAL A 267 -6.66 -13.51 -35.18
N TYR A 268 -6.31 -14.79 -35.34
CA TYR A 268 -4.94 -15.27 -35.16
C TYR A 268 -3.98 -14.76 -36.26
N ARG A 269 -4.42 -14.72 -37.52
CA ARG A 269 -3.64 -14.14 -38.64
C ARG A 269 -3.33 -12.67 -38.38
N LEU A 270 -4.32 -11.86 -38.03
CA LEU A 270 -4.11 -10.45 -37.70
C LEU A 270 -3.12 -10.24 -36.54
N MET A 271 -3.13 -11.13 -35.55
CA MET A 271 -2.18 -11.07 -34.44
C MET A 271 -0.76 -11.54 -34.82
N LEU A 272 -0.64 -12.48 -35.75
CA LEU A 272 0.64 -12.97 -36.24
C LEU A 272 1.25 -11.97 -37.25
N GLU A 273 0.52 -11.64 -38.32
CA GLU A 273 0.97 -10.76 -39.39
C GLU A 273 1.17 -9.31 -38.92
N GLY A 274 0.25 -8.76 -38.13
CA GLY A 274 0.36 -7.37 -37.65
C GLY A 274 1.01 -7.25 -36.28
N GLY A 275 1.35 -8.37 -35.64
CA GLY A 275 1.77 -8.38 -34.25
C GLY A 275 0.72 -7.77 -33.29
N LEU A 276 -0.57 -7.75 -33.67
CA LEU A 276 -1.62 -7.05 -32.91
C LEU A 276 -1.86 -7.68 -31.54
N ARG A 277 -2.34 -6.87 -30.59
CA ARG A 277 -2.95 -7.40 -29.35
C ARG A 277 -4.33 -7.94 -29.71
N LEU A 278 -4.80 -8.96 -28.99
CA LEU A 278 -6.14 -9.53 -29.21
C LEU A 278 -7.22 -8.44 -29.22
N SER A 279 -7.21 -7.52 -28.26
CA SER A 279 -8.17 -6.41 -28.20
C SER A 279 -8.14 -5.51 -29.44
N HIS A 280 -6.99 -5.35 -30.09
CA HIS A 280 -6.84 -4.50 -31.27
C HIS A 280 -7.26 -5.25 -32.54
N ALA A 281 -6.96 -6.55 -32.65
CA ALA A 281 -7.49 -7.38 -33.73
C ALA A 281 -9.03 -7.43 -33.71
N LEU A 282 -9.63 -7.58 -32.52
CA LEU A 282 -11.09 -7.54 -32.37
C LEU A 282 -11.67 -6.15 -32.64
N ALA A 283 -10.97 -5.08 -32.24
CA ALA A 283 -11.38 -3.72 -32.56
C ALA A 283 -11.39 -3.49 -34.07
N LEU A 284 -10.32 -3.89 -34.77
CA LEU A 284 -10.20 -3.81 -36.22
C LEU A 284 -11.37 -4.51 -36.91
N ILE A 285 -11.66 -5.78 -36.58
CA ILE A 285 -12.78 -6.53 -37.19
C ILE A 285 -14.12 -5.82 -36.97
N ARG A 286 -14.36 -5.34 -35.74
CA ARG A 286 -15.63 -4.72 -35.36
C ARG A 286 -15.86 -3.36 -36.01
N SER A 287 -14.82 -2.55 -36.16
CA SER A 287 -14.90 -1.18 -36.69
C SER A 287 -14.22 -1.03 -38.04
N PHE A 288 -14.18 -2.11 -38.83
CA PHE A 288 -13.55 -2.12 -40.14
C PHE A 288 -14.38 -1.25 -41.09
N ASN A 289 -13.78 -0.15 -41.55
CA ASN A 289 -14.35 0.77 -42.51
C ASN A 289 -13.22 1.22 -43.47
N PRO A 290 -13.02 0.51 -44.59
CA PRO A 290 -11.86 0.73 -45.45
C PRO A 290 -11.90 2.05 -46.23
N ASP A 291 -13.11 2.58 -46.49
CA ASP A 291 -13.33 3.76 -47.34
C ASP A 291 -13.26 5.07 -46.55
N GLU A 292 -13.10 4.99 -45.22
CA GLU A 292 -12.99 6.16 -44.36
C GLU A 292 -11.66 6.90 -44.59
N ILE A 293 -11.72 8.23 -44.68
CA ILE A 293 -10.52 9.08 -44.66
C ILE A 293 -10.25 9.47 -43.22
N VAL A 294 -8.99 9.38 -42.79
CA VAL A 294 -8.56 9.71 -41.44
C VAL A 294 -7.48 10.77 -41.45
N GLU A 295 -7.58 11.67 -40.48
CA GLU A 295 -6.54 12.63 -40.17
C GLU A 295 -5.67 12.11 -39.04
N ILE A 296 -4.37 12.04 -39.28
CA ILE A 296 -3.38 11.60 -38.30
C ILE A 296 -2.83 12.85 -37.64
N THR A 297 -3.55 13.34 -36.62
CA THR A 297 -3.31 14.65 -35.96
C THR A 297 -1.86 14.91 -35.50
N ALA A 298 -1.10 13.84 -35.21
CA ALA A 298 0.30 13.96 -34.80
C ALA A 298 1.25 14.37 -35.94
N LEU A 299 0.79 14.27 -37.19
CA LEU A 299 1.59 14.45 -38.41
C LEU A 299 0.93 15.41 -39.40
N ASP A 300 -0.29 15.87 -39.12
CA ASP A 300 -1.08 16.67 -40.07
C ASP A 300 -1.26 15.98 -41.45
N ILE A 301 -1.36 14.64 -41.43
CA ILE A 301 -1.52 13.81 -42.63
C ILE A 301 -2.97 13.36 -42.76
N VAL A 302 -3.57 13.63 -43.92
CA VAL A 302 -4.86 13.06 -44.33
C VAL A 302 -4.60 11.85 -45.21
N THR A 303 -5.13 10.69 -44.84
CA THR A 303 -4.91 9.44 -45.58
C THR A 303 -6.12 8.52 -45.54
N ALA A 304 -6.24 7.62 -46.51
CA ALA A 304 -7.24 6.57 -46.46
C ALA A 304 -6.97 5.66 -45.25
N ARG A 305 -8.03 5.29 -44.53
CA ARG A 305 -7.91 4.43 -43.36
C ARG A 305 -7.30 3.08 -43.71
N LEU A 306 -7.67 2.52 -44.86
CA LEU A 306 -7.01 1.37 -45.46
C LEU A 306 -6.07 1.84 -46.58
N VAL A 307 -4.77 1.58 -46.42
CA VAL A 307 -3.77 1.74 -47.48
C VAL A 307 -3.41 0.34 -48.01
N ARG A 308 -3.55 0.16 -49.33
CA ARG A 308 -3.12 -1.05 -50.03
C ARG A 308 -1.77 -0.80 -50.69
N SER A 309 -0.80 -1.65 -50.42
CA SER A 309 0.53 -1.59 -51.02
C SER A 309 0.58 -2.49 -52.26
N GLU A 310 1.27 -2.02 -53.30
CA GLU A 310 1.58 -2.81 -54.49
C GLU A 310 2.45 -4.04 -54.15
N LYS A 311 3.14 -4.02 -53.00
CA LYS A 311 3.96 -5.13 -52.48
C LYS A 311 3.15 -6.24 -51.79
N GLY A 312 1.84 -6.33 -52.07
CA GLY A 312 0.98 -7.45 -51.62
C GLY A 312 0.52 -7.40 -50.16
N PHE A 313 0.60 -6.24 -49.50
CA PHE A 313 0.15 -6.05 -48.12
C PHE A 313 -0.77 -4.84 -47.96
N CYS A 314 -1.37 -4.73 -46.78
CA CYS A 314 -2.26 -3.67 -46.38
C CYS A 314 -1.83 -3.11 -45.02
N ARG A 315 -2.02 -1.82 -44.81
CA ARG A 315 -2.00 -1.21 -43.48
C ARG A 315 -3.29 -0.46 -43.21
N TYR A 316 -3.83 -0.63 -42.01
CA TYR A 316 -5.08 -0.01 -41.59
C TYR A 316 -4.85 0.87 -40.36
N TYR A 317 -5.29 2.12 -40.41
CA TYR A 317 -5.20 3.04 -39.28
C TYR A 317 -6.30 2.77 -38.25
N LEU A 318 -5.92 2.27 -37.08
CA LEU A 318 -6.82 1.95 -35.97
C LEU A 318 -6.98 3.10 -34.97
N GLY A 319 -6.05 4.07 -34.94
CA GLY A 319 -6.20 5.32 -34.19
C GLY A 319 -6.27 5.19 -32.65
N ILE A 320 -5.83 4.07 -32.06
CA ILE A 320 -5.88 3.87 -30.61
C ILE A 320 -4.66 4.53 -29.97
N ARG A 321 -4.78 5.80 -29.54
CA ARG A 321 -3.67 6.57 -28.95
C ARG A 321 -3.75 6.75 -27.44
N GLU A 322 -4.91 7.09 -26.92
CA GLU A 322 -5.09 7.61 -25.56
C GLU A 322 -5.14 6.56 -24.43
N VAL A 323 -4.75 5.32 -24.73
CA VAL A 323 -4.77 4.22 -23.77
C VAL A 323 -3.34 3.77 -23.46
N ALA A 324 -3.14 3.14 -22.31
CA ALA A 324 -1.83 2.63 -21.89
C ALA A 324 -1.16 1.63 -22.87
N LYS A 325 -1.89 1.19 -23.90
CA LYS A 325 -1.44 0.24 -24.94
C LYS A 325 -1.90 0.73 -26.31
N PRO A 326 -1.20 1.71 -26.90
CA PRO A 326 -1.60 2.28 -28.18
C PRO A 326 -1.50 1.26 -29.34
N CYS A 327 -2.21 1.58 -30.42
CA CYS A 327 -2.20 0.89 -31.71
C CYS A 327 -2.60 1.86 -32.80
N GLU A 328 -1.64 2.32 -33.59
CA GLU A 328 -1.94 3.25 -34.68
C GLU A 328 -2.18 2.49 -35.98
N TRP A 329 -1.22 1.69 -36.42
CA TRP A 329 -1.33 0.92 -37.65
C TRP A 329 -1.50 -0.58 -37.37
N ALA A 330 -2.31 -1.23 -38.21
CA ALA A 330 -2.44 -2.67 -38.28
C ALA A 330 -2.00 -3.14 -39.66
N TYR A 331 -0.89 -3.88 -39.71
CA TYR A 331 -0.36 -4.47 -40.93
C TYR A 331 -0.88 -5.90 -41.13
N PHE A 332 -1.22 -6.26 -42.36
CA PHE A 332 -1.65 -7.61 -42.73
C PHE A 332 -1.53 -7.83 -44.24
N SER A 333 -1.54 -9.08 -44.69
CA SER A 333 -1.46 -9.44 -46.11
C SER A 333 -2.76 -9.12 -46.87
N ALA A 334 -2.67 -9.00 -48.20
CA ALA A 334 -3.85 -8.87 -49.06
C ALA A 334 -4.82 -10.08 -48.93
N GLU A 335 -4.29 -11.28 -48.69
CA GLU A 335 -5.12 -12.46 -48.41
C GLU A 335 -5.93 -12.31 -47.12
N THR A 336 -5.32 -11.78 -46.05
CA THR A 336 -6.01 -11.49 -44.79
C THR A 336 -7.09 -10.43 -44.96
N LEU A 337 -6.88 -9.44 -45.85
CA LEU A 337 -7.90 -8.44 -46.17
C LEU A 337 -9.18 -9.09 -46.70
N GLU A 338 -9.07 -10.08 -47.59
CA GLU A 338 -10.25 -10.74 -48.15
C GLU A 338 -11.04 -11.51 -47.09
N ILE A 339 -10.37 -12.15 -46.15
CA ILE A 339 -11.04 -12.79 -45.00
C ILE A 339 -11.66 -11.73 -44.07
N LEU A 340 -10.95 -10.63 -43.82
CA LEU A 340 -11.42 -9.54 -42.96
C LEU A 340 -12.72 -8.92 -43.47
N LYS A 341 -12.84 -8.69 -44.78
CA LYS A 341 -14.07 -8.17 -45.40
C LYS A 341 -15.29 -9.04 -45.10
N LYS A 342 -15.14 -10.39 -45.12
CA LYS A 342 -16.25 -11.33 -44.82
C LYS A 342 -16.79 -11.18 -43.40
N PHE A 343 -15.93 -10.83 -42.45
CA PHE A 343 -16.27 -10.74 -41.03
C PHE A 343 -16.37 -9.30 -40.51
N ALA A 344 -16.30 -8.30 -41.38
CA ALA A 344 -16.39 -6.89 -41.00
C ALA A 344 -17.66 -6.62 -40.18
N GLY A 345 -17.51 -5.89 -39.08
CA GLY A 345 -18.61 -5.58 -38.16
C GLY A 345 -18.93 -6.67 -37.14
N SER A 346 -18.31 -7.86 -37.22
CA SER A 346 -18.55 -8.95 -36.27
C SER A 346 -18.23 -8.56 -34.83
N LYS A 347 -19.14 -8.86 -33.91
CA LYS A 347 -18.94 -8.64 -32.47
C LYS A 347 -18.49 -9.93 -31.80
N LEU A 348 -17.22 -9.98 -31.39
CA LEU A 348 -16.66 -11.12 -30.66
C LEU A 348 -16.22 -10.70 -29.25
N GLU A 349 -16.67 -11.44 -28.26
CA GLU A 349 -16.25 -11.25 -26.87
C GLU A 349 -14.78 -11.68 -26.68
N LYS A 350 -13.98 -10.80 -26.06
CA LYS A 350 -12.53 -10.96 -25.86
C LYS A 350 -12.11 -12.27 -25.18
N TRP A 351 -12.93 -12.85 -24.31
CA TRP A 351 -12.61 -14.09 -23.60
C TRP A 351 -12.82 -15.35 -24.46
N ARG A 352 -13.67 -15.28 -25.51
CA ARG A 352 -14.06 -16.44 -26.33
C ARG A 352 -12.90 -17.07 -27.09
N PRO A 353 -12.01 -16.32 -27.80
CA PRO A 353 -10.84 -16.91 -28.45
C PRO A 353 -9.94 -17.68 -27.50
N GLY A 354 -9.72 -17.14 -26.29
CA GLY A 354 -8.92 -17.80 -25.26
C GLY A 354 -9.56 -19.10 -24.77
N LYS A 355 -10.87 -19.08 -24.47
CA LYS A 355 -11.60 -20.28 -24.04
C LYS A 355 -11.64 -21.34 -25.13
N TYR A 356 -11.82 -20.93 -26.39
CA TYR A 356 -11.80 -21.83 -27.53
C TYR A 356 -10.44 -22.50 -27.67
N ALA A 357 -9.35 -21.72 -27.62
CA ALA A 357 -7.99 -22.27 -27.68
C ALA A 357 -7.74 -23.31 -26.58
N VAL A 358 -8.13 -23.02 -25.33
CA VAL A 358 -7.98 -23.96 -24.21
C VAL A 358 -8.81 -25.23 -24.45
N LYS A 359 -10.07 -25.10 -24.88
CA LYS A 359 -10.96 -26.24 -25.14
C LYS A 359 -10.39 -27.19 -26.20
N HIS A 360 -9.69 -26.65 -27.20
CA HIS A 360 -9.18 -27.41 -28.35
C HIS A 360 -7.66 -27.65 -28.28
N ASN A 361 -7.03 -27.45 -27.11
CA ASN A 361 -5.60 -27.64 -26.90
C ASN A 361 -4.71 -26.86 -27.90
N LEU A 362 -5.11 -25.63 -28.23
CA LEU A 362 -4.40 -24.72 -29.14
C LEU A 362 -3.59 -23.67 -28.37
N LEU A 363 -2.65 -23.02 -29.05
CA LEU A 363 -1.94 -21.89 -28.47
C LEU A 363 -2.89 -20.72 -28.18
N THR A 364 -2.77 -20.14 -26.98
CA THR A 364 -3.58 -18.96 -26.62
C THR A 364 -3.26 -17.75 -27.52
N PRO A 365 -4.22 -16.84 -27.78
CA PRO A 365 -4.00 -15.71 -28.67
C PRO A 365 -2.81 -14.83 -28.25
N LYS A 366 -2.60 -14.66 -26.94
CA LYS A 366 -1.48 -13.87 -26.38
C LYS A 366 -0.11 -14.35 -26.87
N THR A 367 0.02 -15.62 -27.20
CA THR A 367 1.26 -16.20 -27.74
C THR A 367 1.58 -15.64 -29.13
N MET A 368 0.59 -15.41 -29.99
CA MET A 368 0.79 -14.99 -31.39
C MET A 368 1.58 -13.69 -31.51
N ARG A 369 1.29 -12.70 -30.67
CA ARG A 369 2.06 -11.44 -30.65
C ARG A 369 3.53 -11.63 -30.26
N LYS A 370 3.83 -12.63 -29.43
CA LYS A 370 5.23 -12.99 -29.08
C LYS A 370 5.91 -13.71 -30.24
N VAL A 371 5.20 -14.60 -30.95
CA VAL A 371 5.69 -15.26 -32.17
C VAL A 371 6.02 -14.21 -33.22
N ALA A 372 5.08 -13.32 -33.50
CA ALA A 372 5.23 -12.22 -34.43
C ALA A 372 6.49 -11.41 -34.14
N TRP A 373 6.71 -11.03 -32.87
CA TRP A 373 7.91 -10.31 -32.45
C TRP A 373 9.19 -11.08 -32.78
N ARG A 374 9.27 -12.38 -32.43
CA ARG A 374 10.46 -13.20 -32.68
C ARG A 374 10.77 -13.33 -34.17
N LEU A 375 9.76 -13.44 -35.01
CA LEU A 375 9.92 -13.60 -36.45
C LEU A 375 10.22 -12.25 -37.13
N MET A 376 9.61 -11.15 -36.69
CA MET A 376 9.91 -9.81 -37.20
C MET A 376 11.39 -9.46 -36.98
N ILE A 377 11.91 -9.59 -35.75
CA ILE A 377 13.30 -9.21 -35.45
C ILE A 377 14.38 -10.06 -36.15
N GLN A 378 13.99 -11.12 -36.86
CA GLN A 378 14.90 -11.91 -37.70
C GLN A 378 15.11 -11.28 -39.08
N VAL A 379 14.17 -10.45 -39.54
CA VAL A 379 14.11 -9.97 -40.94
C VAL A 379 13.96 -8.45 -41.06
N MET A 380 13.76 -7.74 -39.95
CA MET A 380 13.70 -6.28 -39.92
C MET A 380 14.35 -5.72 -38.64
N PRO A 381 14.74 -4.44 -38.64
CA PRO A 381 15.26 -3.76 -37.45
C PRO A 381 14.26 -3.75 -36.29
N LYS A 382 14.75 -3.61 -35.05
CA LYS A 382 13.92 -3.75 -33.83
C LYS A 382 12.95 -2.59 -33.69
N GLU A 383 13.36 -1.40 -34.09
CA GLU A 383 12.61 -0.15 -34.13
C GLU A 383 11.41 -0.27 -35.09
N VAL A 384 11.63 -0.81 -36.30
CA VAL A 384 10.56 -1.12 -37.26
C VAL A 384 9.58 -2.15 -36.68
N ALA A 385 10.09 -3.24 -36.09
CA ALA A 385 9.25 -4.25 -35.42
C ALA A 385 8.47 -3.66 -34.22
N ARG A 386 9.07 -2.74 -33.46
CA ARG A 386 8.38 -2.01 -32.37
C ARG A 386 7.29 -1.11 -32.92
N PHE A 387 7.56 -0.40 -34.02
CA PHE A 387 6.60 0.47 -34.68
C PHE A 387 5.38 -0.32 -35.16
N ILE A 388 5.59 -1.40 -35.93
CA ILE A 388 4.50 -2.29 -36.41
C ILE A 388 3.69 -2.84 -35.23
N GLN A 389 4.35 -3.24 -34.14
CA GLN A 389 3.64 -3.70 -32.94
C GLN A 389 3.06 -2.58 -32.07
N SER A 390 3.25 -1.30 -32.41
CA SER A 390 2.87 -0.13 -31.60
C SER A 390 3.43 -0.21 -30.17
N ARG A 391 4.74 -0.44 -30.07
CA ARG A 391 5.54 -0.40 -28.83
C ARG A 391 6.30 0.92 -28.71
N PHE A 392 5.60 2.04 -28.90
CA PHE A 392 6.22 3.37 -28.98
C PHE A 392 7.01 3.76 -27.72
N GLY A 393 6.58 3.33 -26.53
CA GLY A 393 7.33 3.58 -25.29
C GLY A 393 8.65 2.82 -25.16
N GLU A 394 8.96 1.90 -26.08
CA GLU A 394 10.24 1.19 -26.16
C GLU A 394 11.17 1.77 -27.24
N LEU A 395 10.74 2.78 -28.00
CA LEU A 395 11.56 3.47 -28.99
C LEU A 395 12.41 4.55 -28.31
N LYS A 396 13.65 4.71 -28.75
CA LYS A 396 14.50 5.83 -28.31
C LYS A 396 14.06 7.13 -28.99
N VAL A 397 14.39 8.26 -28.39
CA VAL A 397 14.12 9.60 -28.97
C VAL A 397 14.73 9.75 -30.37
N SER A 398 15.95 9.24 -30.57
CA SER A 398 16.62 9.23 -31.88
C SER A 398 15.97 8.32 -32.92
N GLU A 399 15.16 7.35 -32.50
CA GLU A 399 14.49 6.36 -33.35
C GLU A 399 13.03 6.78 -33.67
N SER A 400 12.58 7.96 -33.21
CA SER A 400 11.15 8.29 -33.11
C SER A 400 10.58 9.14 -34.24
N ARG A 401 11.34 9.39 -35.31
CA ARG A 401 10.81 10.08 -36.50
C ARG A 401 9.77 9.19 -37.16
N TYR A 402 8.51 9.60 -37.05
CA TYR A 402 7.39 8.77 -37.42
C TYR A 402 7.33 8.46 -38.91
N GLU A 403 7.58 9.46 -39.76
CA GLU A 403 7.54 9.32 -41.22
C GLU A 403 8.59 8.33 -41.72
N ASP A 404 9.80 8.41 -41.15
CA ASP A 404 10.90 7.48 -41.43
C ASP A 404 10.48 6.05 -41.04
N LEU A 405 9.95 5.85 -39.82
CA LEU A 405 9.49 4.53 -39.36
C LEU A 405 8.33 3.95 -40.17
N LEU A 406 7.39 4.78 -40.62
CA LEU A 406 6.27 4.33 -41.44
C LEU A 406 6.76 3.87 -42.82
N SER A 407 7.67 4.63 -43.43
CA SER A 407 8.27 4.31 -44.72
C SER A 407 9.15 3.06 -44.64
N GLU A 408 10.00 2.97 -43.60
CA GLU A 408 10.80 1.78 -43.32
C GLU A 408 9.92 0.55 -43.06
N ALA A 409 8.83 0.70 -42.30
CA ALA A 409 7.89 -0.40 -42.09
C ALA A 409 7.30 -0.89 -43.42
N ASP A 410 6.88 0.02 -44.30
CA ASP A 410 6.35 -0.33 -45.61
C ASP A 410 7.42 -0.97 -46.55
N GLU A 411 8.70 -0.69 -46.31
CA GLU A 411 9.83 -1.34 -47.01
C GLU A 411 10.13 -2.75 -46.50
N PHE A 412 10.21 -2.94 -45.18
CA PHE A 412 10.60 -4.21 -44.56
C PHE A 412 9.45 -5.21 -44.42
N TYR A 413 8.20 -4.76 -44.37
CA TYR A 413 7.06 -5.64 -44.11
C TYR A 413 6.86 -6.78 -45.14
N PRO A 414 7.07 -6.59 -46.45
CA PRO A 414 7.03 -7.68 -47.43
C PRO A 414 7.99 -8.83 -47.10
N LYS A 415 9.23 -8.51 -46.69
CA LYS A 415 10.23 -9.52 -46.28
C LYS A 415 9.72 -10.34 -45.09
N TYR A 416 8.99 -9.71 -44.19
CA TYR A 416 8.35 -10.40 -43.07
C TYR A 416 7.20 -11.29 -43.49
N LEU A 417 6.35 -10.84 -44.42
CA LEU A 417 5.31 -11.71 -44.97
C LEU A 417 5.93 -12.92 -45.65
N GLU A 418 6.94 -12.74 -46.51
CA GLU A 418 7.68 -13.84 -47.15
C GLU A 418 8.29 -14.81 -46.13
N HIS A 419 8.86 -14.28 -45.04
CA HIS A 419 9.36 -15.11 -43.95
C HIS A 419 8.25 -15.89 -43.25
N LEU A 420 7.09 -15.29 -43.01
CA LEU A 420 5.92 -16.04 -42.53
C LEU A 420 5.52 -17.12 -43.55
N LYS A 421 5.57 -16.81 -44.85
CA LYS A 421 5.32 -17.81 -45.89
C LYS A 421 6.33 -18.96 -45.82
N SER A 422 7.62 -18.70 -45.75
CA SER A 422 8.62 -19.79 -45.68
C SER A 422 8.47 -20.65 -44.42
N GLN A 423 8.08 -20.05 -43.30
CA GLN A 423 7.92 -20.76 -42.02
C GLN A 423 6.62 -21.55 -41.92
N PHE A 424 5.56 -21.12 -42.59
CA PHE A 424 4.20 -21.66 -42.39
C PHE A 424 3.48 -22.10 -43.67
N LEU A 425 3.88 -21.65 -44.87
CA LEU A 425 3.20 -21.89 -46.16
C LEU A 425 3.65 -23.13 -46.95
N PHE A 426 4.51 -23.99 -46.41
CA PHE A 426 4.30 -25.42 -46.65
C PHE A 426 3.15 -25.90 -45.74
N GLY A 427 1.91 -25.54 -46.12
CA GLY A 427 0.69 -26.04 -45.48
C GLY A 427 -0.08 -25.08 -44.58
N LEU A 428 -0.24 -23.81 -44.99
CA LEU A 428 -1.20 -22.87 -44.39
C LEU A 428 -2.47 -22.75 -45.21
#